data_AF-A0A0M8W8M4-F1
#
_entry.id   AF-A0A0M8W8M4-F1
#
_cell.length_a   1.000
_cell.length_b   1.000
_cell.length_c   1.000
_cell.angle_alpha   90.00
_cell.angle_beta   90.00
_cell.angle_gamma   90.00
#
_symmetry.space_group_name_H-M   'P 1'
#
loop_
_entity.id
_entity.type
_entity.pdbx_description
1 polymer ?
#
loop_
_entity_poly.entity_id
_entity_poly.type
_entity_poly.pdbx_seq_one_letter_code
_entity_poly.pdbx_strand_id
1 'polypeptide(L)'
;MLAELPEVAELSRDDVRRLLVGLGFCGSAVARFAVETGQEVEQAFGDLRAGRSGYAFRRYYADLAQASGAGHPPRQAFASIITWNAPTVVVSADGMPDTRIASAYSDGRTRTWTGTSDESNLWRLFKKSVALGAAANDSLSPLISGEVEVESPEFVRRALLATELIDRMREEMRSFTVRRPVGGGSMSVEVFMGEIRQYGVPWDPGTEAPSGPHEAEWLKRDMMLGQRSPEYVAQVRRRYPQLLEGDVRGVEDAIRSPSLEQVVRQACLHRLSSGHDSRRTRLLSGVLAVRAVHRAAGLCAAAHLGLARRFLFVPRRRRAPAGERPDPEVTAVANDAGITGMTESVVKRLTERRLEPVLDDIAGRAGEAELGEAQAALDRYARPTVTIVDRRVGS
;
A
#
# COMPACT_ATOMS: atom_id res chain seq x y z
N MET A 1 -27.05 7.63 18.63
CA MET A 1 -26.07 7.79 17.53
C MET A 1 -26.44 7.04 16.25
N LEU A 2 -26.47 5.70 16.16
CA LEU A 2 -26.82 5.02 14.88
C LEU A 2 -28.24 5.32 14.38
N ALA A 3 -29.22 5.39 15.30
CA ALA A 3 -30.62 5.71 14.99
C ALA A 3 -30.85 7.17 14.55
N GLU A 4 -29.87 8.05 14.75
CA GLU A 4 -29.97 9.48 14.43
C GLU A 4 -29.23 9.85 13.14
N LEU A 5 -28.64 8.87 12.46
CA LEU A 5 -27.93 9.11 11.21
C LEU A 5 -28.89 9.69 10.15
N PRO A 6 -28.43 10.65 9.33
CA PRO A 6 -29.24 11.27 8.29
C PRO A 6 -29.60 10.27 7.19
N GLU A 7 -30.60 10.59 6.37
CA GLU A 7 -30.90 9.76 5.20
C GLU A 7 -29.81 9.91 4.15
N VAL A 8 -29.45 8.82 3.45
CA VAL A 8 -28.31 8.83 2.50
C VAL A 8 -28.50 9.87 1.40
N ALA A 9 -29.73 10.09 0.95
CA ALA A 9 -30.08 11.08 -0.07
C ALA A 9 -29.84 12.54 0.37
N GLU A 10 -29.71 12.82 1.67
CA GLU A 10 -29.47 14.16 2.22
C GLU A 10 -27.98 14.51 2.30
N LEU A 11 -27.10 13.54 2.06
CA LEU A 11 -25.67 13.66 2.32
C LEU A 11 -24.90 14.16 1.10
N SER A 12 -23.92 15.03 1.36
CA SER A 12 -22.87 15.31 0.38
C SER A 12 -21.95 14.10 0.22
N ARG A 13 -21.21 14.01 -0.91
CA ARG A 13 -20.22 12.92 -1.12
C ARG A 13 -19.14 12.88 -0.04
N ASP A 14 -18.76 14.04 0.50
CA ASP A 14 -17.76 14.12 1.55
C ASP A 14 -18.32 13.60 2.88
N ASP A 15 -19.57 13.91 3.20
CA ASP A 15 -20.23 13.36 4.39
C ASP A 15 -20.46 11.86 4.28
N VAL A 16 -20.81 11.37 3.09
CA VAL A 16 -20.88 9.93 2.80
C VAL A 16 -19.53 9.26 3.09
N ARG A 17 -18.41 9.81 2.59
CA ARG A 17 -17.08 9.25 2.85
C ARG A 17 -16.73 9.26 4.34
N ARG A 18 -17.04 10.35 5.06
CA ARG A 18 -16.84 10.43 6.52
C ARG A 18 -17.63 9.35 7.26
N LEU A 19 -18.91 9.16 6.90
CA LEU A 19 -19.74 8.10 7.47
C LEU A 19 -19.22 6.71 7.12
N LEU A 20 -18.73 6.47 5.90
CA LEU A 20 -18.09 5.19 5.53
C LEU A 20 -16.86 4.89 6.39
N VAL A 21 -16.07 5.91 6.75
CA VAL A 21 -14.99 5.75 7.74
C VAL A 21 -15.59 5.39 9.10
N GLY A 22 -16.43 6.25 9.69
CA GLY A 22 -16.94 6.07 11.06
C GLY A 22 -17.69 4.75 11.25
N LEU A 23 -18.62 4.44 10.34
CA LEU A 23 -19.39 3.20 10.38
C LEU A 23 -18.54 1.98 10.00
N GLY A 24 -17.47 2.15 9.23
CA GLY A 24 -16.48 1.10 9.01
C GLY A 24 -15.84 0.66 10.32
N PHE A 25 -15.38 1.62 11.13
CA PHE A 25 -14.87 1.35 12.47
C PHE A 25 -15.93 0.70 13.38
N CYS A 26 -17.17 1.20 13.37
CA CYS A 26 -18.26 0.61 14.14
C CYS A 26 -18.55 -0.84 13.73
N GLY A 27 -18.65 -1.13 12.43
CA GLY A 27 -18.93 -2.49 11.98
C GLY A 27 -17.78 -3.46 12.26
N SER A 28 -16.52 -3.04 12.19
CA SER A 28 -15.39 -3.86 12.66
C SER A 28 -15.51 -4.21 14.15
N ALA A 29 -15.98 -3.27 14.97
CA ALA A 29 -16.22 -3.51 16.40
C ALA A 29 -17.38 -4.48 16.64
N VAL A 30 -18.45 -4.39 15.85
CA VAL A 30 -19.57 -5.35 15.89
C VAL A 30 -19.10 -6.75 15.49
N ALA A 31 -18.34 -6.87 14.40
CA ALA A 31 -17.80 -8.15 13.95
C ALA A 31 -16.86 -8.77 14.99
N ARG A 32 -16.00 -7.96 15.61
CA ARG A 32 -15.16 -8.36 16.73
C ARG A 32 -15.99 -8.88 17.91
N PHE A 33 -16.96 -8.10 18.36
CA PHE A 33 -17.82 -8.45 19.49
C PHE A 33 -18.58 -9.76 19.25
N ALA A 34 -19.14 -9.94 18.05
CA ALA A 34 -19.86 -11.16 17.67
C ALA A 34 -18.98 -12.40 17.88
N VAL A 35 -17.74 -12.38 17.39
CA VAL A 35 -16.79 -13.49 17.56
C VAL A 35 -16.44 -13.71 19.03
N GLU A 36 -16.19 -12.63 19.79
CA GLU A 36 -15.89 -12.71 21.24
C GLU A 36 -17.06 -13.31 22.05
N THR A 37 -18.30 -13.08 21.63
CA THR A 37 -19.50 -13.64 22.29
C THR A 37 -19.97 -14.99 21.72
N GLY A 38 -19.24 -15.57 20.77
CA GLY A 38 -19.63 -16.81 20.10
C GLY A 38 -20.87 -16.69 19.20
N GLN A 39 -21.20 -15.48 18.76
CA GLN A 39 -22.29 -15.20 17.81
C GLN A 39 -21.74 -15.16 16.38
N GLU A 40 -22.54 -15.61 15.41
CA GLU A 40 -22.24 -15.43 13.99
C GLU A 40 -22.24 -13.93 13.60
N VAL A 41 -21.20 -13.48 12.91
CA VAL A 41 -21.04 -12.07 12.49
C VAL A 41 -22.25 -11.57 11.69
N GLU A 42 -22.78 -12.42 10.81
CA GLU A 42 -23.97 -12.11 10.00
C GLU A 42 -25.20 -11.83 10.86
N GLN A 43 -25.39 -12.62 11.93
CA GLN A 43 -26.49 -12.44 12.86
C GLN A 43 -26.33 -11.12 13.63
N ALA A 44 -25.13 -10.80 14.13
CA ALA A 44 -24.87 -9.57 14.86
C ALA A 44 -25.16 -8.31 14.02
N PHE A 45 -24.87 -8.36 12.71
CA PHE A 45 -25.27 -7.29 11.78
C PHE A 45 -26.76 -7.29 11.47
N GLY A 46 -27.42 -8.45 11.45
CA GLY A 46 -28.86 -8.60 11.17
C GLY A 46 -29.75 -7.85 12.16
N ASP A 47 -29.32 -7.76 13.41
CA ASP A 47 -30.03 -7.06 14.49
C ASP A 47 -29.77 -5.55 14.50
N LEU A 48 -28.72 -5.09 13.82
CA LEU A 48 -28.32 -3.69 13.86
C LEU A 48 -29.15 -2.82 12.92
N ARG A 49 -29.58 -1.67 13.44
CA ARG A 49 -30.36 -0.65 12.70
C ARG A 49 -29.60 0.68 12.64
N ALA A 50 -29.77 1.40 11.53
CA ALA A 50 -29.10 2.66 11.24
C ALA A 50 -30.04 3.62 10.50
N GLY A 51 -29.85 4.92 10.75
CA GLY A 51 -30.68 5.99 10.18
C GLY A 51 -31.97 6.21 10.96
N ARG A 52 -32.55 7.41 10.78
CA ARG A 52 -33.84 7.79 11.41
C ARG A 52 -34.99 6.88 11.00
N SER A 53 -34.94 6.34 9.78
CA SER A 53 -35.91 5.37 9.28
C SER A 53 -35.66 3.94 9.77
N GLY A 54 -34.60 3.69 10.55
CA GLY A 54 -34.31 2.38 11.12
C GLY A 54 -34.00 1.31 10.07
N TYR A 55 -33.21 1.63 9.05
CA TYR A 55 -32.76 0.65 8.05
C TYR A 55 -31.85 -0.40 8.67
N ALA A 56 -31.79 -1.60 8.10
CA ALA A 56 -30.74 -2.55 8.43
C ALA A 56 -29.35 -1.92 8.18
N PHE A 57 -28.44 -2.04 9.14
CA PHE A 57 -27.13 -1.39 9.08
C PHE A 57 -26.37 -1.71 7.78
N ARG A 58 -26.38 -2.99 7.37
CA ARG A 58 -25.73 -3.45 6.14
C ARG A 58 -26.29 -2.79 4.88
N ARG A 59 -27.61 -2.56 4.84
CA ARG A 59 -28.27 -1.85 3.74
C ARG A 59 -27.87 -0.39 3.72
N TYR A 60 -27.94 0.28 4.87
CA TYR A 60 -27.54 1.69 5.00
C TYR A 60 -26.05 1.89 4.59
N TYR A 61 -25.16 0.99 5.01
CA TYR A 61 -23.75 1.03 4.62
C TYR A 61 -23.55 0.80 3.11
N ALA A 62 -24.30 -0.13 2.51
CA ALA A 62 -24.25 -0.36 1.06
C ALA A 62 -24.73 0.85 0.26
N ASP A 63 -25.81 1.50 0.71
CA ASP A 63 -26.34 2.72 0.09
C ASP A 63 -25.32 3.87 0.18
N LEU A 64 -24.62 4.02 1.31
CA LEU A 64 -23.48 4.94 1.44
C LEU A 64 -22.34 4.59 0.46
N ALA A 65 -21.97 3.31 0.39
CA ALA A 65 -20.89 2.85 -0.48
C ALA A 65 -21.18 3.19 -1.95
N GLN A 66 -22.42 3.00 -2.38
CA GLN A 66 -22.90 3.43 -3.70
C GLN A 66 -22.90 4.96 -3.84
N ALA A 67 -23.48 5.70 -2.88
CA ALA A 67 -23.58 7.16 -2.91
C ALA A 67 -22.20 7.87 -2.89
N SER A 68 -21.15 7.19 -2.42
CA SER A 68 -19.78 7.70 -2.44
C SER A 68 -19.28 8.00 -3.85
N GLY A 69 -19.83 7.31 -4.87
CA GLY A 69 -19.42 7.39 -6.27
C GLY A 69 -18.00 6.89 -6.54
N ALA A 70 -17.35 6.24 -5.56
CA ALA A 70 -15.98 5.75 -5.67
C ALA A 70 -15.90 4.23 -5.97
N GLY A 71 -17.04 3.55 -6.07
CA GLY A 71 -17.10 2.09 -6.11
C GLY A 71 -16.53 1.47 -4.84
N HIS A 72 -16.84 2.07 -3.68
CA HIS A 72 -16.43 1.54 -2.38
C HIS A 72 -17.17 0.21 -2.11
N PRO A 73 -16.50 -0.84 -1.59
CA PRO A 73 -17.19 -2.09 -1.29
C PRO A 73 -18.11 -1.92 -0.07
N PRO A 74 -19.27 -2.60 0.01
CA PRO A 74 -20.25 -2.39 1.07
C PRO A 74 -19.86 -3.05 2.42
N ARG A 75 -18.60 -2.86 2.83
CA ARG A 75 -17.96 -3.40 4.03
C ARG A 75 -16.72 -2.56 4.39
N GLN A 76 -16.09 -2.89 5.52
CA GLN A 76 -14.78 -2.34 5.88
C GLN A 76 -13.75 -2.51 4.75
N ALA A 77 -13.12 -1.40 4.34
CA ALA A 77 -12.14 -1.38 3.25
C ALA A 77 -10.87 -0.62 3.66
N PHE A 78 -9.74 -0.95 2.99
CA PHE A 78 -8.47 -0.25 3.20
C PHE A 78 -8.63 1.26 2.95
N ALA A 79 -9.39 1.63 1.93
CA ALA A 79 -9.68 3.03 1.61
C ALA A 79 -10.33 3.78 2.79
N SER A 80 -11.41 3.26 3.37
CA SER A 80 -12.11 3.91 4.48
C SER A 80 -11.32 3.86 5.79
N ILE A 81 -10.56 2.80 6.06
CA ILE A 81 -9.81 2.67 7.33
C ILE A 81 -8.51 3.46 7.30
N ILE A 82 -7.88 3.62 6.14
CA ILE A 82 -6.55 4.23 5.99
C ILE A 82 -6.60 5.53 5.20
N THR A 83 -6.92 5.47 3.90
CA THR A 83 -6.68 6.60 2.98
C THR A 83 -7.62 7.75 3.26
N TRP A 84 -8.91 7.50 3.52
CA TRP A 84 -9.88 8.53 3.87
C TRP A 84 -9.84 8.92 5.35
N ASN A 85 -9.31 8.06 6.21
CA ASN A 85 -9.27 8.27 7.65
C ASN A 85 -8.10 9.17 8.09
N ALA A 86 -6.85 8.73 7.86
CA ALA A 86 -5.68 9.44 8.34
C ALA A 86 -5.54 10.84 7.69
N PRO A 87 -4.79 11.78 8.31
CA PRO A 87 -4.61 13.14 7.78
C PRO A 87 -4.15 13.18 6.33
N THR A 88 -4.43 14.28 5.64
CA THR A 88 -3.98 14.40 4.25
C THR A 88 -2.46 14.36 4.18
N VAL A 89 -1.92 13.54 3.28
CA VAL A 89 -0.49 13.47 3.02
C VAL A 89 -0.22 14.11 1.66
N VAL A 90 0.80 14.98 1.61
CA VAL A 90 1.31 15.56 0.37
C VAL A 90 2.78 15.16 0.23
N VAL A 91 3.12 14.64 -0.94
CA VAL A 91 4.50 14.36 -1.35
C VAL A 91 4.87 15.39 -2.41
N SER A 92 5.92 16.17 -2.13
CA SER A 92 6.50 17.14 -3.05
C SER A 92 7.87 16.63 -3.48
N ALA A 93 8.11 16.60 -4.79
CA ALA A 93 9.35 16.11 -5.37
C ALA A 93 9.81 16.97 -6.55
N ASP A 94 11.11 17.08 -6.74
CA ASP A 94 11.70 17.91 -7.78
C ASP A 94 11.18 17.54 -9.18
N GLY A 95 10.64 18.53 -9.90
CA GLY A 95 10.17 18.36 -11.28
C GLY A 95 8.85 17.58 -11.44
N MET A 96 8.15 17.26 -10.34
CA MET A 96 6.85 16.60 -10.35
C MET A 96 5.77 17.45 -9.65
N PRO A 97 4.51 17.40 -10.13
CA PRO A 97 3.39 17.92 -9.36
C PRO A 97 3.26 17.24 -8.00
N ASP A 98 2.74 17.96 -7.00
CA ASP A 98 2.47 17.41 -5.68
C ASP A 98 1.51 16.21 -5.77
N THR A 99 1.92 15.05 -5.26
CA THR A 99 1.03 13.90 -5.09
C THR A 99 0.29 14.02 -3.76
N ARG A 100 -1.04 14.06 -3.80
CA ARG A 100 -1.90 14.29 -2.64
C ARG A 100 -2.86 13.12 -2.39
N ILE A 101 -2.77 12.51 -1.21
CA ILE A 101 -3.76 11.53 -0.72
C ILE A 101 -4.67 12.21 0.30
N ALA A 102 -5.84 12.64 -0.14
CA ALA A 102 -6.78 13.42 0.68
C ALA A 102 -7.40 12.60 1.82
N SER A 103 -7.59 13.24 2.98
CA SER A 103 -8.48 12.73 4.04
C SER A 103 -9.94 13.13 3.74
N ALA A 104 -10.89 12.35 4.21
CA ALA A 104 -12.29 12.76 4.28
C ALA A 104 -12.53 13.81 5.38
N TYR A 105 -11.59 13.96 6.32
CA TYR A 105 -11.68 14.90 7.45
C TYR A 105 -10.71 16.07 7.28
N SER A 106 -11.16 17.28 7.64
CA SER A 106 -10.32 18.48 7.66
C SER A 106 -9.62 18.72 9.00
N ASP A 107 -10.07 18.06 10.07
CA ASP A 107 -9.59 18.27 11.44
C ASP A 107 -8.15 17.77 11.71
N GLY A 108 -7.55 17.05 10.76
CA GLY A 108 -6.20 16.49 10.89
C GLY A 108 -6.09 15.40 11.96
N ARG A 109 -7.20 14.80 12.37
CA ARG A 109 -7.24 13.71 13.36
C ARG A 109 -7.43 12.37 12.65
N THR A 110 -6.75 11.35 13.17
CA THR A 110 -6.98 9.95 12.77
C THR A 110 -8.08 9.38 13.65
N ARG A 111 -9.08 8.71 13.05
CA ARG A 111 -10.05 7.88 13.79
C ARG A 111 -9.42 6.53 14.10
N THR A 112 -9.69 6.03 15.30
CA THR A 112 -9.05 4.84 15.87
C THR A 112 -10.07 4.02 16.64
N TRP A 113 -9.88 2.70 16.71
CA TRP A 113 -10.65 1.84 17.60
C TRP A 113 -10.23 2.00 19.06
N THR A 114 -8.92 2.06 19.30
CA THR A 114 -8.32 1.99 20.63
C THR A 114 -8.16 3.35 21.31
N GLY A 115 -8.18 4.43 20.53
CA GLY A 115 -7.85 5.78 21.03
C GLY A 115 -6.36 6.00 21.27
N THR A 116 -5.50 5.01 20.96
CA THR A 116 -4.06 5.09 21.22
C THR A 116 -3.31 5.89 20.14
N SER A 117 -2.19 6.50 20.54
CA SER A 117 -1.26 7.13 19.60
C SER A 117 -0.61 6.10 18.67
N ASP A 118 -0.43 4.88 19.14
CA ASP A 118 0.18 3.77 18.41
C ASP A 118 -0.63 3.41 17.16
N GLU A 119 -1.94 3.24 17.32
CA GLU A 119 -2.86 3.00 16.21
C GLU A 119 -2.88 4.18 15.23
N SER A 120 -2.95 5.41 15.75
CA SER A 120 -2.89 6.61 14.92
C SER A 120 -1.61 6.69 14.08
N ASN A 121 -0.47 6.33 14.67
CA ASN A 121 0.83 6.32 14.00
C ASN A 121 0.91 5.24 12.92
N LEU A 122 0.31 4.06 13.14
CA LEU A 122 0.24 2.99 12.15
C LEU A 122 -0.55 3.43 10.90
N TRP A 123 -1.74 4.02 11.08
CA TRP A 123 -2.54 4.51 9.95
C TRP A 123 -1.84 5.63 9.18
N ARG A 124 -1.12 6.51 9.88
CA ARG A 124 -0.29 7.53 9.23
C ARG A 124 0.84 6.91 8.42
N LEU A 125 1.55 5.91 8.95
CA LEU A 125 2.60 5.20 8.20
C LEU A 125 2.04 4.59 6.91
N PHE A 126 0.90 3.89 6.99
CA PHE A 126 0.29 3.27 5.81
C PHE A 126 -0.14 4.32 4.79
N LYS A 127 -0.75 5.43 5.22
CA LYS A 127 -1.14 6.51 4.30
C LYS A 127 0.06 7.21 3.66
N LYS A 128 1.15 7.43 4.40
CA LYS A 128 2.42 7.93 3.84
C LYS A 128 3.01 6.98 2.80
N SER A 129 2.97 5.68 3.07
CA SER A 129 3.43 4.66 2.13
C SER A 129 2.59 4.65 0.85
N VAL A 130 1.27 4.81 0.95
CA VAL A 130 0.37 4.98 -0.22
C VAL A 130 0.76 6.23 -1.02
N ALA A 131 0.97 7.37 -0.36
CA ALA A 131 1.31 8.62 -1.05
C ALA A 131 2.67 8.57 -1.77
N LEU A 132 3.70 8.02 -1.12
CA LEU A 132 5.01 7.80 -1.74
C LEU A 132 4.93 6.77 -2.87
N GLY A 133 4.12 5.73 -2.69
CA GLY A 133 3.85 4.72 -3.72
C GLY A 133 3.19 5.30 -4.96
N ALA A 134 2.16 6.14 -4.78
CA ALA A 134 1.49 6.86 -5.86
C ALA A 134 2.47 7.78 -6.61
N ALA A 135 3.24 8.60 -5.89
CA ALA A 135 4.23 9.49 -6.51
C ALA A 135 5.29 8.71 -7.30
N ALA A 136 5.73 7.55 -6.79
CA ALA A 136 6.67 6.69 -7.51
C ALA A 136 6.03 6.14 -8.79
N ASN A 137 4.77 5.70 -8.73
CA ASN A 137 4.03 5.22 -9.90
C ASN A 137 3.82 6.34 -10.94
N ASP A 138 3.52 7.56 -10.52
CA ASP A 138 3.41 8.74 -11.40
C ASP A 138 4.74 9.03 -12.11
N SER A 139 5.88 8.86 -11.43
CA SER A 139 7.20 9.01 -12.03
C SER A 139 7.50 7.90 -13.05
N LEU A 140 7.10 6.66 -12.75
CA LEU A 140 7.35 5.49 -13.60
C LEU A 140 6.41 5.38 -14.80
N SER A 141 5.18 5.91 -14.72
CA SER A 141 4.15 5.71 -15.74
C SER A 141 4.59 6.17 -17.15
N PRO A 142 5.18 7.37 -17.34
CA PRO A 142 5.65 7.82 -18.66
C PRO A 142 6.80 6.97 -19.23
N LEU A 143 7.59 6.32 -18.37
CA LEU A 143 8.65 5.40 -18.79
C LEU A 143 8.04 4.12 -19.37
N ILE A 144 6.94 3.66 -18.79
CA ILE A 144 6.27 2.42 -19.17
C ILE A 144 5.38 2.61 -20.40
N SER A 145 4.71 3.76 -20.54
CA SER A 145 3.91 4.08 -21.72
C SER A 145 4.76 4.36 -22.96
N GLY A 146 6.07 4.57 -22.79
CA GLY A 146 6.99 4.91 -23.87
C GLY A 146 6.96 6.39 -24.27
N GLU A 147 6.27 7.24 -23.50
CA GLU A 147 6.29 8.70 -23.67
C GLU A 147 7.70 9.29 -23.49
N VAL A 148 8.55 8.60 -22.74
CA VAL A 148 9.94 9.00 -22.47
C VAL A 148 10.89 7.92 -22.98
N GLU A 149 11.76 8.28 -23.92
CA GLU A 149 12.73 7.36 -24.51
C GLU A 149 13.81 6.93 -23.50
N VAL A 150 14.18 5.64 -23.49
CA VAL A 150 15.18 5.05 -22.57
C VAL A 150 16.53 5.77 -22.59
N GLU A 151 16.95 6.29 -23.75
CA GLU A 151 18.22 6.98 -23.93
C GLU A 151 18.18 8.45 -23.48
N SER A 152 17.01 8.97 -23.09
CA SER A 152 16.84 10.38 -22.75
C SER A 152 17.30 10.69 -21.32
N PRO A 153 17.79 11.91 -21.07
CA PRO A 153 18.04 12.38 -19.70
C PRO A 153 16.80 12.32 -18.81
N GLU A 154 15.61 12.53 -19.38
CA GLU A 154 14.35 12.49 -18.64
C GLU A 154 14.03 11.10 -18.11
N PHE A 155 14.33 10.05 -18.88
CA PHE A 155 14.16 8.67 -18.44
C PHE A 155 14.95 8.39 -17.17
N VAL A 156 16.22 8.78 -17.17
CA VAL A 156 17.13 8.64 -16.04
C VAL A 156 16.62 9.44 -14.84
N ARG A 157 16.22 10.71 -15.03
CA ARG A 157 15.69 11.56 -13.95
C ARG A 157 14.46 10.94 -13.27
N ARG A 158 13.49 10.46 -14.04
CA ARG A 158 12.27 9.84 -13.52
C ARG A 158 12.53 8.52 -12.82
N ALA A 159 13.44 7.69 -13.36
CA ALA A 159 13.83 6.44 -12.71
C ALA A 159 14.56 6.72 -11.38
N LEU A 160 15.46 7.70 -11.33
CA LEU A 160 16.13 8.11 -10.10
C LEU A 160 15.14 8.70 -9.08
N LEU A 161 14.17 9.50 -9.53
CA LEU A 161 13.12 10.03 -8.65
C LEU A 161 12.24 8.90 -8.08
N ALA A 162 11.82 7.94 -8.91
CA ALA A 162 11.10 6.77 -8.43
C ALA A 162 11.91 5.96 -7.41
N THR A 163 13.22 5.82 -7.64
CA THR A 163 14.15 5.19 -6.70
C THR A 163 14.14 5.90 -5.35
N GLU A 164 14.29 7.23 -5.34
CA GLU A 164 14.28 8.05 -4.12
C GLU A 164 12.95 7.97 -3.37
N LEU A 165 11.82 8.06 -4.07
CA LEU A 165 10.48 7.94 -3.47
C LEU A 165 10.27 6.58 -2.78
N ILE A 166 10.74 5.50 -3.41
CA ILE A 166 10.67 4.15 -2.83
C ILE A 166 11.63 4.00 -1.64
N ASP A 167 12.84 4.57 -1.74
CA ASP A 167 13.80 4.55 -0.64
C ASP A 167 13.33 5.39 0.56
N ARG A 168 12.61 6.49 0.31
CA ARG A 168 11.94 7.27 1.36
C ARG A 168 10.81 6.49 2.02
N MET A 169 10.01 5.75 1.25
CA MET A 169 9.00 4.85 1.80
C MET A 169 9.62 3.78 2.69
N ARG A 170 10.74 3.18 2.26
CA ARG A 170 11.54 2.25 3.06
C ARG A 170 12.00 2.91 4.36
N GLU A 171 12.47 4.15 4.32
CA GLU A 171 12.93 4.87 5.50
C GLU A 171 11.81 5.16 6.50
N GLU A 172 10.61 5.53 6.06
CA GLU A 172 9.45 5.70 6.94
C GLU A 172 9.11 4.38 7.66
N MET A 173 9.13 3.23 6.96
CA MET A 173 8.90 1.91 7.56
C MET A 173 10.01 1.53 8.56
N ARG A 174 11.28 1.80 8.24
CA ARG A 174 12.41 1.53 9.16
C ARG A 174 12.35 2.44 10.38
N SER A 175 12.05 3.72 10.20
CA SER A 175 11.91 4.70 11.29
C SER A 175 10.80 4.30 12.25
N PHE A 176 9.64 3.88 11.71
CA PHE A 176 8.55 3.35 12.52
C PHE A 176 8.95 2.10 13.30
N THR A 177 9.80 1.25 12.71
CA THR A 177 10.27 0.03 13.38
C THR A 177 11.31 0.34 14.47
N VAL A 178 12.24 1.26 14.28
CA VAL A 178 13.39 1.45 15.22
C VAL A 178 13.06 2.35 16.41
N ARG A 179 12.17 3.34 16.28
CA ARG A 179 11.88 4.30 17.36
C ARG A 179 11.37 3.58 18.62
N ARG A 180 11.92 3.89 19.79
CA ARG A 180 11.41 3.35 21.07
C ARG A 180 10.06 4.01 21.42
N PRO A 181 9.17 3.32 22.15
CA PRO A 181 7.85 3.85 22.52
C PRO A 181 7.89 5.12 23.38
N VAL A 182 8.99 5.35 24.10
CA VAL A 182 9.15 6.53 24.96
C VAL A 182 9.60 7.72 24.10
N GLY A 183 8.65 8.48 23.54
CA GLY A 183 8.93 9.76 22.87
C GLY A 183 8.50 9.90 21.41
N GLY A 184 7.69 8.98 20.86
CA GLY A 184 6.90 9.24 19.65
C GLY A 184 7.45 8.66 18.33
N GLY A 185 6.68 7.72 17.76
CA GLY A 185 6.78 7.34 16.34
C GLY A 185 6.80 5.84 16.03
N SER A 186 6.77 4.97 17.03
CA SER A 186 6.61 3.51 16.86
C SER A 186 5.35 3.02 17.56
N MET A 187 5.03 1.74 17.37
CA MET A 187 3.90 1.03 17.97
C MET A 187 4.39 -0.13 18.84
N SER A 188 3.68 -0.41 19.93
CA SER A 188 3.91 -1.62 20.74
C SER A 188 3.41 -2.88 20.01
N VAL A 189 4.18 -3.97 20.13
CA VAL A 189 3.75 -5.29 19.63
C VAL A 189 2.50 -5.78 20.37
N GLU A 190 2.38 -5.44 21.65
CA GLU A 190 1.23 -5.82 22.48
C GLU A 190 -0.03 -5.09 22.03
N VAL A 191 0.04 -3.77 21.82
CA VAL A 191 -1.09 -2.97 21.29
C VAL A 191 -1.50 -3.48 19.91
N PHE A 192 -0.55 -3.78 19.03
CA PHE A 192 -0.90 -4.33 17.72
C PHE A 192 -1.60 -5.69 17.81
N MET A 193 -1.00 -6.65 18.53
CA MET A 193 -1.50 -8.02 18.56
C MET A 193 -2.75 -8.18 19.43
N GLY A 194 -2.83 -7.46 20.55
CA GLY A 194 -3.88 -7.57 21.55
C GLY A 194 -5.07 -6.64 21.29
N GLU A 195 -4.86 -5.49 20.65
CA GLU A 195 -5.92 -4.48 20.49
C GLU A 195 -6.25 -4.25 19.02
N ILE A 196 -5.32 -3.72 18.23
CA ILE A 196 -5.61 -3.26 16.85
C ILE A 196 -6.00 -4.42 15.95
N ARG A 197 -5.20 -5.50 15.94
CA ARG A 197 -5.41 -6.66 15.07
C ARG A 197 -6.76 -7.35 15.31
N GLN A 198 -7.31 -7.26 16.52
CA GLN A 198 -8.56 -7.93 16.88
C GLN A 198 -9.78 -7.32 16.18
N TYR A 199 -9.66 -6.11 15.61
CA TYR A 199 -10.68 -5.52 14.74
C TYR A 199 -10.61 -6.00 13.28
N GLY A 200 -9.61 -6.82 12.93
CA GLY A 200 -9.45 -7.41 11.61
C GLY A 200 -10.34 -8.63 11.34
N VAL A 201 -11.57 -8.66 11.87
CA VAL A 201 -12.56 -9.71 11.61
C VAL A 201 -13.31 -9.38 10.31
N PRO A 202 -13.32 -10.27 9.30
CA PRO A 202 -14.09 -10.06 8.08
C PRO A 202 -15.59 -9.93 8.38
N TRP A 203 -16.29 -9.01 7.71
CA TRP A 203 -17.73 -8.88 7.87
C TRP A 203 -18.52 -9.98 7.17
N ASP A 204 -17.95 -10.51 6.08
CA ASP A 204 -18.57 -11.54 5.25
C ASP A 204 -17.69 -12.79 5.27
N PRO A 205 -18.27 -14.01 5.34
CA PRO A 205 -17.52 -15.25 5.26
C PRO A 205 -16.64 -15.33 4.00
N GLY A 206 -15.43 -15.84 4.16
CA GLY A 206 -14.48 -16.02 3.05
C GLY A 206 -13.84 -14.75 2.50
N THR A 207 -14.09 -13.58 3.11
CA THR A 207 -13.43 -12.32 2.74
C THR A 207 -12.20 -12.02 3.59
N GLU A 208 -11.25 -11.26 3.04
CA GLU A 208 -10.10 -10.75 3.81
C GLU A 208 -10.48 -9.43 4.51
N ALA A 209 -9.98 -9.23 5.73
CA ALA A 209 -10.06 -7.93 6.41
C ALA A 209 -9.11 -6.91 5.77
N PRO A 210 -9.43 -5.61 5.82
CA PRO A 210 -8.62 -4.57 5.22
C PRO A 210 -7.22 -4.55 5.84
N SER A 211 -6.21 -4.61 4.98
CA SER A 211 -4.82 -4.81 5.37
C SER A 211 -3.89 -4.42 4.23
N GLY A 212 -2.57 -4.37 4.48
CA GLY A 212 -1.56 -3.98 3.48
C GLY A 212 -1.66 -4.62 2.08
N PRO A 213 -2.09 -5.88 1.91
CA PRO A 213 -2.29 -6.49 0.58
C PRO A 213 -3.40 -5.85 -0.27
N HIS A 214 -4.23 -5.00 0.33
CA HIS A 214 -5.28 -4.21 -0.32
C HIS A 214 -4.82 -2.79 -0.69
N GLU A 215 -3.53 -2.50 -0.59
CA GLU A 215 -2.93 -1.22 -0.98
C GLU A 215 -2.68 -1.20 -2.50
N ALA A 216 -3.51 -0.44 -3.23
CA ALA A 216 -3.53 -0.48 -4.69
C ALA A 216 -2.26 0.03 -5.35
N GLU A 217 -1.57 1.04 -4.80
CA GLU A 217 -0.34 1.59 -5.38
C GLU A 217 0.82 0.61 -5.31
N TRP A 218 0.88 -0.23 -4.28
CA TRP A 218 1.80 -1.36 -4.19
C TRP A 218 1.53 -2.38 -5.30
N LEU A 219 0.26 -2.73 -5.51
CA LEU A 219 -0.15 -3.70 -6.53
C LEU A 219 0.19 -3.19 -7.94
N LYS A 220 -0.10 -1.92 -8.24
CA LYS A 220 0.27 -1.27 -9.51
C LYS A 220 1.78 -1.32 -9.71
N ARG A 221 2.56 -0.91 -8.71
CA ARG A 221 4.03 -0.90 -8.77
C ARG A 221 4.62 -2.27 -9.02
N ASP A 222 4.09 -3.30 -8.36
CA ASP A 222 4.52 -4.68 -8.59
C ASP A 222 4.35 -5.06 -10.07
N MET A 223 3.21 -4.74 -10.69
CA MET A 223 3.00 -4.97 -12.12
C MET A 223 4.00 -4.14 -12.95
N MET A 224 4.12 -2.84 -12.68
CA MET A 224 5.03 -1.93 -13.39
C MET A 224 6.49 -2.43 -13.36
N LEU A 225 6.91 -3.07 -12.27
CA LEU A 225 8.24 -3.65 -12.08
C LEU A 225 8.33 -5.15 -12.42
N GLY A 226 7.38 -5.67 -13.21
CA GLY A 226 7.47 -7.01 -13.81
C GLY A 226 7.08 -8.18 -12.90
N GLN A 227 6.52 -7.93 -11.70
CA GLN A 227 5.99 -8.98 -10.84
C GLN A 227 4.64 -9.47 -11.38
N ARG A 228 4.65 -10.31 -12.41
CA ARG A 228 3.46 -10.64 -13.22
C ARG A 228 3.25 -12.13 -13.49
N SER A 229 3.74 -13.01 -12.62
CA SER A 229 3.46 -14.45 -12.79
C SER A 229 1.93 -14.67 -12.80
N PRO A 230 1.39 -15.60 -13.63
CA PRO A 230 -0.05 -15.82 -13.73
C PRO A 230 -0.72 -16.08 -12.37
N GLU A 231 -0.06 -16.81 -11.48
CA GLU A 231 -0.55 -17.13 -10.13
C GLU A 231 -0.62 -15.89 -9.26
N TYR A 232 0.37 -14.99 -9.39
CA TYR A 232 0.40 -13.75 -8.63
C TYR A 232 -0.66 -12.78 -9.14
N VAL A 233 -0.84 -12.63 -10.47
CA VAL A 233 -1.92 -11.82 -11.05
C VAL A 233 -3.29 -12.35 -10.62
N ALA A 234 -3.49 -13.67 -10.63
CA ALA A 234 -4.71 -14.28 -10.11
C ALA A 234 -4.92 -13.98 -8.62
N GLN A 235 -3.85 -13.98 -7.81
CA GLN A 235 -3.92 -13.58 -6.40
C GLN A 235 -4.29 -12.12 -6.21
N VAL A 236 -3.79 -11.23 -7.06
CA VAL A 236 -4.15 -9.80 -7.05
C VAL A 236 -5.62 -9.61 -7.40
N ARG A 237 -6.12 -10.26 -8.47
CA ARG A 237 -7.53 -10.18 -8.89
C ARG A 237 -8.51 -10.68 -7.85
N ARG A 238 -8.14 -11.68 -7.04
CA ARG A 238 -8.96 -12.13 -5.89
C ARG A 238 -9.25 -11.04 -4.85
N ARG A 239 -8.44 -9.97 -4.82
CA ARG A 239 -8.61 -8.85 -3.88
C ARG A 239 -9.45 -7.70 -4.41
N TYR A 240 -9.81 -7.71 -5.69
CA TYR A 240 -10.61 -6.63 -6.29
C TYR A 240 -11.92 -6.33 -5.56
N PRO A 241 -12.65 -7.30 -4.98
CA PRO A 241 -13.84 -7.00 -4.20
C PRO A 241 -13.61 -6.13 -2.95
N GLN A 242 -12.35 -5.86 -2.57
CA GLN A 242 -11.98 -4.99 -1.43
C GLN A 242 -11.38 -3.65 -1.86
N LEU A 243 -11.19 -3.42 -3.16
CA LEU A 243 -10.60 -2.20 -3.71
C LEU A 243 -11.70 -1.26 -4.21
N LEU A 244 -11.35 0.03 -4.37
CA LEU A 244 -12.21 0.97 -5.07
C LEU A 244 -12.22 0.65 -6.57
N GLU A 245 -13.29 1.02 -7.28
CA GLU A 245 -13.39 0.79 -8.73
C GLU A 245 -12.25 1.46 -9.52
N GLY A 246 -11.87 2.68 -9.12
CA GLY A 246 -10.71 3.37 -9.70
C GLY A 246 -9.38 2.65 -9.47
N ASP A 247 -9.22 2.02 -8.30
CA ASP A 247 -8.03 1.26 -7.96
C ASP A 247 -7.93 -0.03 -8.77
N VAL A 248 -9.05 -0.75 -8.93
CA VAL A 248 -9.13 -1.94 -9.79
C VAL A 248 -8.74 -1.60 -11.22
N ARG A 249 -9.28 -0.52 -11.79
CA ARG A 249 -8.93 -0.08 -13.14
C ARG A 249 -7.44 0.22 -13.27
N GLY A 250 -6.86 0.98 -12.33
CA GLY A 250 -5.44 1.29 -12.36
C GLY A 250 -4.53 0.06 -12.24
N VAL A 251 -4.92 -0.95 -11.45
CA VAL A 251 -4.18 -2.23 -11.38
C VAL A 251 -4.29 -3.01 -12.69
N GLU A 252 -5.48 -3.08 -13.30
CA GLU A 252 -5.66 -3.74 -14.61
C GLU A 252 -4.90 -3.04 -15.74
N ASP A 253 -4.85 -1.70 -15.73
CA ASP A 253 -4.03 -0.92 -16.67
C ASP A 253 -2.54 -1.26 -16.51
N ALA A 254 -2.06 -1.39 -15.27
CA ALA A 254 -0.69 -1.80 -14.99
C ALA A 254 -0.40 -3.27 -15.37
N ILE A 255 -1.39 -4.16 -15.31
CA ILE A 255 -1.29 -5.54 -15.81
C ILE A 255 -1.16 -5.57 -17.34
N ARG A 256 -1.93 -4.72 -18.05
CA ARG A 256 -1.96 -4.67 -19.52
C ARG A 256 -0.76 -3.96 -20.15
N SER A 257 -0.18 -2.99 -19.44
CA SER A 257 0.99 -2.23 -19.90
C SER A 257 2.24 -3.10 -19.95
N PRO A 258 3.29 -2.79 -20.73
CA PRO A 258 4.59 -3.44 -20.58
C PRO A 258 5.17 -3.20 -19.17
N SER A 259 6.14 -4.00 -18.73
CA SER A 259 6.92 -3.70 -17.53
C SER A 259 8.08 -2.77 -17.86
N LEU A 260 8.61 -2.08 -16.86
CA LEU A 260 9.78 -1.23 -17.03
C LEU A 260 10.98 -2.01 -17.60
N GLU A 261 11.17 -3.26 -17.13
CA GLU A 261 12.16 -4.18 -17.67
C GLU A 261 11.92 -4.46 -19.16
N GLN A 262 10.68 -4.77 -19.56
CA GLN A 262 10.35 -5.05 -20.96
C GLN A 262 10.63 -3.85 -21.86
N VAL A 263 10.31 -2.63 -21.42
CA VAL A 263 10.60 -1.40 -22.16
C VAL A 263 12.11 -1.24 -22.40
N VAL A 264 12.92 -1.39 -21.35
CA VAL A 264 14.38 -1.27 -21.49
C VAL A 264 14.97 -2.39 -22.35
N ARG A 265 14.53 -3.64 -22.16
CA ARG A 265 14.96 -4.77 -23.00
C ARG A 265 14.67 -4.50 -24.46
N GLN A 266 13.47 -4.02 -24.79
CA GLN A 266 13.10 -3.71 -26.16
C GLN A 266 13.99 -2.63 -26.78
N ALA A 267 14.35 -1.59 -26.01
CA ALA A 267 15.30 -0.58 -26.45
C ALA A 267 16.71 -1.15 -26.69
N CYS A 268 17.12 -2.15 -25.92
CA CYS A 268 18.44 -2.77 -25.99
C CYS A 268 18.61 -3.82 -27.10
N LEU A 269 17.55 -4.53 -27.50
CA LEU A 269 17.61 -5.71 -28.39
C LEU A 269 18.33 -5.49 -29.73
N HIS A 270 18.29 -4.29 -30.29
CA HIS A 270 18.88 -3.98 -31.61
C HIS A 270 20.01 -2.94 -31.56
N ARG A 271 20.32 -2.39 -30.38
CA ARG A 271 21.16 -1.19 -30.24
C ARG A 271 22.48 -1.43 -29.53
N LEU A 272 22.66 -2.59 -28.88
CA LEU A 272 23.90 -2.99 -28.23
C LEU A 272 24.88 -3.74 -29.15
N SER A 273 24.56 -3.87 -30.44
CA SER A 273 25.37 -4.57 -31.45
C SER A 273 26.34 -3.64 -32.19
N SER A 274 26.14 -2.33 -32.12
CA SER A 274 27.03 -1.30 -32.69
C SER A 274 28.15 -0.94 -31.72
N GLY A 275 29.30 -0.53 -32.26
CA GLY A 275 30.51 -0.18 -31.49
C GLY A 275 30.29 0.90 -30.43
N HIS A 276 31.32 1.14 -29.62
CA HIS A 276 31.28 2.10 -28.51
C HIS A 276 30.95 3.52 -29.02
N ASP A 277 29.82 4.08 -28.59
CA ASP A 277 29.40 5.44 -28.90
C ASP A 277 28.59 6.08 -27.74
N SER A 278 28.36 7.40 -27.83
CA SER A 278 27.63 8.15 -26.80
C SER A 278 26.19 7.63 -26.57
N ARG A 279 25.60 6.97 -27.56
CA ARG A 279 24.24 6.44 -27.51
C ARG A 279 24.18 5.20 -26.65
N ARG A 280 25.15 4.30 -26.81
CA ARG A 280 25.34 3.12 -25.96
C ARG A 280 25.53 3.51 -24.50
N THR A 281 26.32 4.53 -24.20
CA THR A 281 26.49 5.04 -22.82
C THR A 281 25.16 5.54 -22.25
N ARG A 282 24.36 6.30 -23.01
CA ARG A 282 23.02 6.75 -22.56
C ARG A 282 22.06 5.60 -22.30
N LEU A 283 22.06 4.60 -23.17
CA LEU A 283 21.24 3.39 -23.00
C LEU A 283 21.65 2.62 -21.73
N LEU A 284 22.95 2.45 -21.49
CA LEU A 284 23.47 1.80 -20.29
C LEU A 284 23.15 2.61 -19.02
N SER A 285 23.18 3.94 -19.05
CA SER A 285 22.71 4.76 -17.93
C SER A 285 21.24 4.52 -17.62
N GLY A 286 20.39 4.38 -18.65
CA GLY A 286 18.99 3.98 -18.49
C GLY A 286 18.84 2.60 -17.85
N VAL A 287 19.63 1.61 -18.27
CA VAL A 287 19.69 0.27 -17.67
C VAL A 287 20.06 0.34 -16.18
N LEU A 288 21.11 1.09 -15.83
CA LEU A 288 21.55 1.25 -14.44
C LEU A 288 20.50 1.97 -13.59
N ALA A 289 19.80 2.97 -14.13
CA ALA A 289 18.73 3.66 -13.42
C ALA A 289 17.54 2.72 -13.12
N VAL A 290 17.14 1.85 -14.07
CA VAL A 290 16.09 0.84 -13.83
C VAL A 290 16.54 -0.19 -12.80
N ARG A 291 17.80 -0.63 -12.82
CA ARG A 291 18.37 -1.50 -11.78
C ARG A 291 18.27 -0.86 -10.40
N ALA A 292 18.51 0.45 -10.30
CA ALA A 292 18.36 1.19 -9.05
C ALA A 292 16.90 1.17 -8.53
N VAL A 293 15.91 1.39 -9.41
CA VAL A 293 14.48 1.30 -9.06
C VAL A 293 14.12 -0.08 -8.52
N HIS A 294 14.51 -1.15 -9.23
CA HIS A 294 14.22 -2.52 -8.80
C HIS A 294 14.87 -2.84 -7.46
N ARG A 295 16.13 -2.43 -7.27
CA ARG A 295 16.84 -2.61 -6.00
C ARG A 295 16.15 -1.86 -4.86
N ALA A 296 15.74 -0.62 -5.07
CA ALA A 296 14.99 0.14 -4.07
C ALA A 296 13.66 -0.55 -3.72
N ALA A 297 12.91 -1.06 -4.72
CA ALA A 297 11.68 -1.80 -4.51
C ALA A 297 11.89 -3.09 -3.69
N GLY A 298 12.93 -3.87 -4.00
CA GLY A 298 13.32 -5.05 -3.24
C GLY A 298 13.69 -4.73 -1.79
N LEU A 299 14.49 -3.68 -1.56
CA LEU A 299 14.87 -3.24 -0.21
C LEU A 299 13.68 -2.67 0.58
N CYS A 300 12.74 -2.00 -0.09
CA CYS A 300 11.50 -1.56 0.54
C CYS A 300 10.61 -2.75 0.93
N ALA A 301 10.50 -3.77 0.08
CA ALA A 301 9.78 -5.00 0.40
C ALA A 301 10.44 -5.74 1.60
N ALA A 302 11.77 -5.73 1.69
CA ALA A 302 12.50 -6.30 2.82
C ALA A 302 12.22 -5.54 4.13
N ALA A 303 12.14 -4.21 4.09
CA ALA A 303 11.74 -3.41 5.24
C ALA A 303 10.29 -3.72 5.68
N HIS A 304 9.36 -3.85 4.72
CA HIS A 304 7.99 -4.28 5.00
C HIS A 304 7.94 -5.68 5.61
N LEU A 305 8.72 -6.66 5.12
CA LEU A 305 8.84 -7.98 5.73
C LEU A 305 9.39 -7.89 7.17
N GLY A 306 10.35 -7.00 7.43
CA GLY A 306 10.86 -6.74 8.77
C GLY A 306 9.77 -6.24 9.73
N LEU A 307 8.94 -5.29 9.26
CA LEU A 307 7.78 -4.79 10.00
C LEU A 307 6.78 -5.92 10.27
N ALA A 308 6.39 -6.68 9.24
CA ALA A 308 5.46 -7.81 9.38
C ALA A 308 6.01 -8.89 10.31
N ARG A 309 7.31 -9.18 10.28
CA ARG A 309 7.95 -10.12 11.22
C ARG A 309 7.86 -9.63 12.65
N ARG A 310 8.21 -8.37 12.91
CA ARG A 310 8.19 -7.78 14.25
C ARG A 310 6.79 -7.78 14.86
N PHE A 311 5.81 -7.32 14.10
CA PHE A 311 4.47 -7.06 14.64
C PHE A 311 3.52 -8.24 14.50
N LEU A 312 3.67 -9.09 13.48
CA LEU A 312 2.72 -10.17 13.18
C LEU A 312 3.35 -11.56 13.33
N PHE A 313 4.40 -11.88 12.56
CA PHE A 313 4.83 -13.28 12.42
C PHE A 313 5.64 -13.83 13.61
N VAL A 314 6.59 -13.06 14.17
CA VAL A 314 7.38 -13.49 15.33
C VAL A 314 6.51 -13.59 16.59
N PRO A 315 5.67 -12.59 16.94
CA PRO A 315 4.79 -12.68 18.11
C PRO A 315 3.84 -13.87 18.00
N ARG A 316 3.24 -14.10 16.83
CA ARG A 316 2.43 -15.30 16.54
C ARG A 316 3.20 -16.59 16.82
N ARG A 317 4.43 -16.73 16.31
CA ARG A 317 5.25 -17.93 16.54
C ARG A 317 5.60 -18.13 18.00
N ARG A 318 5.78 -17.07 18.79
CA ARG A 318 6.06 -17.20 20.24
C ARG A 318 4.84 -17.66 21.02
N ARG A 319 3.65 -17.24 20.61
CA ARG A 319 2.37 -17.64 21.24
C ARG A 319 1.90 -19.04 20.83
N ALA A 320 2.33 -19.57 19.67
CA ALA A 320 1.91 -20.87 19.16
C ALA A 320 2.42 -22.12 19.95
N PRO A 321 3.70 -22.23 20.38
CA PRO A 321 4.22 -23.41 21.08
C PRO A 321 4.03 -23.35 22.60
N ALA A 322 3.61 -22.22 23.17
CA ALA A 322 3.49 -22.06 24.62
C ALA A 322 2.31 -22.81 25.25
N GLY A 323 1.46 -23.50 24.48
CA GLY A 323 0.25 -24.15 25.01
C GLY A 323 -0.79 -23.16 25.55
N GLU A 324 -0.45 -21.88 25.65
CA GLU A 324 -1.35 -20.74 25.69
C GLU A 324 -2.13 -20.72 24.37
N ARG A 325 -3.14 -21.60 24.27
CA ARG A 325 -4.33 -21.23 23.52
C ARG A 325 -4.68 -19.83 24.05
N PRO A 326 -4.70 -18.79 23.21
CA PRO A 326 -5.31 -17.55 23.66
C PRO A 326 -6.68 -17.95 24.20
N ASP A 327 -7.05 -17.44 25.37
CA ASP A 327 -8.35 -17.75 25.96
C ASP A 327 -9.39 -17.63 24.84
N PRO A 328 -10.01 -18.74 24.40
CA PRO A 328 -10.89 -18.71 23.25
C PRO A 328 -12.07 -17.76 23.47
N GLU A 329 -12.31 -17.37 24.72
CA GLU A 329 -13.30 -16.38 25.14
C GLU A 329 -12.90 -14.91 24.86
N VAL A 330 -11.65 -14.60 24.45
CA VAL A 330 -11.14 -13.20 24.40
C VAL A 330 -10.41 -12.79 23.11
N THR A 331 -10.24 -13.67 22.11
CA THR A 331 -9.55 -13.29 20.85
C THR A 331 -10.38 -13.47 19.58
N ALA A 332 -10.84 -12.35 19.02
CA ALA A 332 -11.65 -12.35 17.79
C ALA A 332 -10.88 -12.77 16.53
N VAL A 333 -9.58 -12.48 16.47
CA VAL A 333 -8.71 -12.96 15.40
C VAL A 333 -7.71 -13.96 15.99
N ALA A 334 -7.95 -15.24 15.72
CA ALA A 334 -7.09 -16.33 16.18
C ALA A 334 -5.62 -16.09 15.80
N ASN A 335 -4.68 -16.35 16.70
CA ASN A 335 -3.25 -16.04 16.48
C ASN A 335 -2.67 -16.82 15.26
N ASP A 336 -3.25 -17.95 14.88
CA ASP A 336 -2.89 -18.78 13.73
C ASP A 336 -3.57 -18.37 12.40
N ALA A 337 -4.64 -17.58 12.45
CA ALA A 337 -5.27 -16.97 11.28
C ALA A 337 -4.73 -15.55 11.08
N GLY A 338 -3.96 -15.29 10.03
CA GLY A 338 -3.51 -13.91 9.74
C GLY A 338 -4.68 -13.04 9.26
N ILE A 339 -4.65 -11.72 9.56
CA ILE A 339 -5.63 -10.76 8.99
C ILE A 339 -5.34 -10.41 7.51
N THR A 340 -4.18 -10.82 7.01
CA THR A 340 -3.63 -10.38 5.72
C THR A 340 -3.88 -11.37 4.58
N GLY A 341 -4.47 -12.54 4.86
CA GLY A 341 -4.56 -13.63 3.88
C GLY A 341 -3.21 -14.16 3.36
N MET A 342 -2.08 -13.73 3.95
CA MET A 342 -0.73 -14.11 3.51
C MET A 342 0.10 -14.69 4.65
N THR A 343 0.73 -15.83 4.40
CA THR A 343 1.71 -16.44 5.30
C THR A 343 3.05 -15.72 5.23
N GLU A 344 3.91 -15.88 6.25
CA GLU A 344 5.27 -15.35 6.19
C GLU A 344 6.05 -15.89 4.99
N SER A 345 5.89 -17.18 4.66
CA SER A 345 6.56 -17.79 3.50
C SER A 345 6.16 -17.12 2.18
N VAL A 346 4.89 -16.75 2.02
CA VAL A 346 4.42 -15.99 0.85
C VAL A 346 5.05 -14.60 0.80
N VAL A 347 5.04 -13.86 1.91
CA VAL A 347 5.63 -12.50 1.96
C VAL A 347 7.15 -12.55 1.75
N LYS A 348 7.83 -13.54 2.33
CA LYS A 348 9.26 -13.77 2.17
C LYS A 348 9.60 -14.08 0.71
N ARG A 349 8.90 -15.02 0.07
CA ARG A 349 9.12 -15.37 -1.35
C ARG A 349 8.88 -14.17 -2.27
N LEU A 350 7.84 -13.38 -2.03
CA LEU A 350 7.60 -12.15 -2.79
C LEU A 350 8.70 -11.10 -2.57
N THR A 351 9.29 -11.05 -1.37
CA THR A 351 10.41 -10.16 -1.07
C THR A 351 11.67 -10.61 -1.80
N GLU A 352 11.98 -11.91 -1.76
CA GLU A 352 13.12 -12.51 -2.47
C GLU A 352 13.02 -12.27 -3.97
N ARG A 353 11.84 -12.50 -4.57
CA ARG A 353 11.61 -12.25 -6.00
C ARG A 353 11.77 -10.78 -6.40
N ARG A 354 11.50 -9.83 -5.50
CA ARG A 354 11.73 -8.39 -5.76
C ARG A 354 13.20 -7.99 -5.59
N LEU A 355 14.02 -8.83 -4.96
CA LEU A 355 15.47 -8.63 -4.79
C LEU A 355 16.29 -9.31 -5.88
N GLU A 356 15.66 -10.16 -6.71
CA GLU A 356 16.33 -10.79 -7.85
C GLU A 356 16.92 -9.71 -8.77
N PRO A 357 18.17 -9.89 -9.24
CA PRO A 357 18.77 -8.95 -10.17
C PRO A 357 18.00 -8.89 -11.48
N VAL A 358 17.89 -7.69 -12.05
CA VAL A 358 17.15 -7.43 -13.29
C VAL A 358 18.09 -6.72 -14.27
N LEU A 359 17.98 -7.03 -15.58
CA LEU A 359 18.84 -6.50 -16.64
C LEU A 359 20.34 -6.81 -16.48
N ASP A 360 20.73 -7.71 -15.59
CA ASP A 360 22.14 -8.11 -15.39
C ASP A 360 22.74 -8.74 -16.65
N ASP A 361 21.93 -9.47 -17.42
CA ASP A 361 22.32 -10.04 -18.72
C ASP A 361 22.59 -8.97 -19.79
N ILE A 362 22.00 -7.78 -19.66
CA ILE A 362 22.26 -6.63 -20.53
C ILE A 362 23.50 -5.87 -20.04
N ALA A 363 23.59 -5.60 -18.74
CA ALA A 363 24.74 -4.93 -18.16
C ALA A 363 26.03 -5.74 -18.36
N GLY A 364 25.97 -7.07 -18.26
CA GLY A 364 27.11 -7.97 -18.47
C GLY A 364 27.62 -8.05 -19.90
N ARG A 365 26.90 -7.48 -20.88
CA ARG A 365 27.38 -7.36 -22.28
C ARG A 365 28.16 -6.07 -22.53
N ALA A 366 28.26 -5.20 -21.54
CA ALA A 366 29.06 -3.98 -21.61
C ALA A 366 30.44 -4.20 -20.97
N GLY A 367 31.48 -3.56 -21.52
CA GLY A 367 32.81 -3.56 -20.90
C GLY A 367 32.83 -2.74 -19.60
N GLU A 368 33.78 -3.02 -18.71
CA GLU A 368 33.91 -2.30 -17.42
C GLU A 368 34.04 -0.77 -17.60
N ALA A 369 34.79 -0.33 -18.61
CA ALA A 369 34.93 1.09 -18.93
C ALA A 369 33.59 1.74 -19.32
N GLU A 370 32.78 1.04 -20.13
CA GLU A 370 31.46 1.55 -20.57
C GLU A 370 30.48 1.66 -19.41
N LEU A 371 30.49 0.68 -18.51
CA LEU A 371 29.69 0.72 -17.28
C LEU A 371 30.17 1.84 -16.35
N GLY A 372 31.48 2.06 -16.25
CA GLY A 372 32.07 3.17 -15.50
C GLY A 372 31.62 4.53 -16.04
N GLU A 373 31.63 4.72 -17.36
CA GLU A 373 31.13 5.95 -18.00
C GLU A 373 29.62 6.13 -17.81
N ALA A 374 28.83 5.07 -17.96
CA ALA A 374 27.39 5.10 -17.76
C ALA A 374 27.03 5.44 -16.31
N GLN A 375 27.79 4.91 -15.34
CA GLN A 375 27.66 5.25 -13.92
C GLN A 375 28.08 6.70 -13.66
N ALA A 376 29.19 7.17 -14.22
CA ALA A 376 29.60 8.57 -14.09
C ALA A 376 28.60 9.55 -14.75
N ALA A 377 27.91 9.12 -15.81
CA ALA A 377 26.79 9.87 -16.38
C ALA A 377 25.57 9.89 -15.45
N LEU A 378 25.28 8.79 -14.76
CA LEU A 378 24.23 8.70 -13.76
C LEU A 378 24.52 9.57 -12.53
N ASP A 379 25.76 9.57 -12.05
CA ASP A 379 26.19 10.31 -10.85
C ASP A 379 26.19 11.83 -11.05
N ARG A 380 26.13 12.31 -12.31
CA ARG A 380 25.97 13.72 -12.64
C ARG A 380 24.56 14.26 -12.36
N TYR A 381 23.57 13.38 -12.20
CA TYR A 381 22.24 13.80 -11.80
C TYR A 381 22.21 14.08 -10.29
N ALA A 382 21.77 15.29 -9.92
CA ALA A 382 21.51 15.59 -8.52
C ALA A 382 20.48 14.61 -7.96
N ARG A 383 20.69 14.18 -6.71
CA ARG A 383 19.68 13.38 -6.01
C ARG A 383 18.40 14.21 -5.86
N PRO A 384 17.25 13.72 -6.31
CA PRO A 384 16.00 14.45 -6.18
C PRO A 384 15.67 14.71 -4.70
N THR A 385 15.20 15.90 -4.39
CA THR A 385 14.68 16.21 -3.07
C THR A 385 13.24 15.72 -2.96
N VAL A 386 12.95 14.92 -1.94
CA VAL A 386 11.60 14.43 -1.64
C VAL A 386 11.19 14.91 -0.25
N THR A 387 10.09 15.66 -0.20
CA THR A 387 9.48 16.11 1.06
C THR A 387 8.10 15.48 1.23
N ILE A 388 7.80 15.02 2.45
CA ILE A 388 6.49 14.46 2.79
C ILE A 388 5.93 15.18 4.01
N VAL A 389 4.69 15.68 3.89
CA VAL A 389 4.05 16.48 4.95
C VAL A 389 2.64 15.96 5.23
N ASP A 390 2.32 15.79 6.52
CA ASP A 390 0.95 15.60 7.01
C ASP A 390 0.30 17.00 7.09
N ARG A 391 -0.64 17.33 6.20
CA ARG A 391 -1.35 18.62 6.22
C ARG A 391 -2.70 18.50 6.94
N ARG A 392 -3.02 19.51 7.74
CA ARG A 392 -4.42 19.82 8.07
C ARG A 392 -5.06 20.46 6.82
N VAL A 393 -6.28 20.08 6.48
CA VAL A 393 -6.96 20.70 5.32
C VAL A 393 -7.47 22.06 5.78
N GLY A 394 -6.86 23.16 5.31
CA GLY A 394 -7.29 24.52 5.62
C GLY A 394 -6.23 25.45 6.25
N SER A 395 -4.94 25.08 6.22
CA SER A 395 -3.81 25.97 6.53
C SER A 395 -3.06 26.39 5.27
#